data_AF-A0AAD8EF43-F1
#
_entry.id   AF-A0AAD8EF43-F1
#
_cell.length_a   1.000
_cell.length_b   1.000
_cell.length_c   1.000
_cell.angle_alpha   90.00
_cell.angle_beta   90.00
_cell.angle_gamma   90.00
#
_symmetry.space_group_name_H-M   'P 1'
#
loop_
_entity.id
_entity.type
_entity.pdbx_description
1 polymer ?
#
loop_
_entity_poly.entity_id
_entity_poly.type
_entity_poly.pdbx_seq_one_letter_code
_entity_poly.pdbx_strand_id
1 'polypeptide(L)'
;MIVCLNICTELELPTYFRNYEQYEVVPMEWVNGIMDVCRLNDYEKLTEFVDKLMQDGYCITQLVEQLHEVIVFDPTLTDKQKAVICDKLAVSNFRMQDGGNEYIGLLDLCCTIIKAIRM
;
A
#
# COMPACT_ATOMS: atom_id res chain seq x y z
N MET A 1 7.00 7.18 -4.96
CA MET A 1 8.36 7.76 -4.94
C MET A 1 8.49 8.96 -3.97
N ILE A 2 7.43 9.67 -3.59
CA ILE A 2 7.54 10.95 -2.85
C ILE A 2 7.81 10.75 -1.36
N VAL A 3 7.16 9.78 -0.68
CA VAL A 3 7.39 9.55 0.76
C VAL A 3 8.81 9.02 1.04
N CYS A 4 9.30 8.09 0.22
CA CYS A 4 10.64 7.51 0.39
C CYS A 4 11.77 8.50 0.05
N LEU A 5 11.54 9.44 -0.90
CA LEU A 5 12.53 10.48 -1.21
C LEU A 5 12.61 11.57 -0.14
N ASN A 6 11.50 11.95 0.48
CA ASN A 6 11.49 13.02 1.50
C ASN A 6 12.33 12.64 2.73
N ILE A 7 12.31 11.36 3.14
CA ILE A 7 13.22 10.84 4.18
C ILE A 7 14.69 10.92 3.75
N CYS A 8 14.98 10.72 2.46
CA CYS A 8 16.35 10.77 1.94
C CYS A 8 16.93 12.18 1.80
N THR A 9 16.09 13.22 1.64
CA THR A 9 16.56 14.60 1.43
C THR A 9 17.03 15.33 2.69
N GLU A 10 16.72 14.85 3.89
CA GLU A 10 17.12 15.50 5.16
C GLU A 10 18.48 15.03 5.70
N LEU A 11 19.11 13.99 5.12
CA LEU A 11 20.31 13.37 5.69
C LEU A 11 21.48 13.34 4.69
N GLU A 12 22.29 14.41 4.67
CA GLU A 12 23.58 14.44 3.96
C GLU A 12 24.66 13.58 4.68
N LEU A 13 24.71 12.24 4.58
CA LEU A 13 25.95 11.52 4.99
C LEU A 13 26.27 10.21 4.22
N PRO A 14 27.57 9.94 3.90
CA PRO A 14 28.00 8.87 2.97
C PRO A 14 28.05 7.46 3.59
N THR A 15 27.81 7.32 4.89
CA THR A 15 27.86 6.02 5.60
C THR A 15 26.50 5.29 5.62
N TYR A 16 25.43 5.91 5.11
CA TYR A 16 24.08 5.32 5.06
C TYR A 16 23.88 4.34 3.89
N PHE A 17 24.81 4.31 2.93
CA PHE A 17 24.70 3.45 1.74
C PHE A 17 24.65 1.94 2.06
N ARG A 18 25.08 1.53 3.26
CA ARG A 18 25.07 0.12 3.71
C ARG A 18 23.81 -0.29 4.49
N ASN A 19 22.88 0.64 4.74
CA ASN A 19 21.60 0.37 5.41
C ASN A 19 20.39 0.57 4.48
N TYR A 20 20.59 0.68 3.15
CA TYR A 20 19.50 0.80 2.18
C TYR A 20 18.60 -0.45 2.11
N GLU A 21 19.09 -1.60 2.55
CA GLU A 21 18.33 -2.87 2.61
C GLU A 21 17.29 -2.88 3.76
N GLN A 22 17.33 -1.92 4.69
CA GLN A 22 16.47 -1.94 5.87
C GLN A 22 15.05 -1.37 5.64
N TYR A 23 14.78 -0.81 4.45
CA TYR A 23 13.46 -0.33 4.00
C TYR A 23 12.78 -1.27 2.99
N GLU A 24 13.34 -2.47 2.74
CA GLU A 24 12.86 -3.37 1.69
C GLU A 24 11.54 -4.09 2.00
N VAL A 25 11.04 -4.06 3.24
CA VAL A 25 9.89 -4.87 3.64
C VAL A 25 9.00 -4.06 4.58
N VAL A 26 7.78 -3.72 4.15
CA VAL A 26 6.80 -3.13 5.06
C VAL A 26 6.37 -4.21 6.06
N PRO A 27 6.29 -3.91 7.37
CA PRO A 27 5.87 -4.91 8.34
C PRO A 27 4.48 -5.47 8.01
N MET A 28 4.33 -6.78 8.13
CA MET A 28 3.10 -7.47 7.72
C MET A 28 1.85 -7.04 8.51
N GLU A 29 2.02 -6.40 9.67
CA GLU A 29 0.92 -5.77 10.41
C GLU A 29 0.24 -4.65 9.59
N TRP A 30 1.01 -3.89 8.81
CA TRP A 30 0.47 -2.84 7.94
C TRP A 30 -0.16 -3.43 6.69
N VAL A 31 0.51 -4.40 6.07
CA VAL A 31 0.03 -5.08 4.85
C VAL A 31 -1.29 -5.80 5.14
N ASN A 32 -1.34 -6.63 6.17
CA ASN A 32 -2.56 -7.34 6.57
C ASN A 32 -3.59 -6.36 7.14
N GLY A 33 -3.14 -5.31 7.85
CA GLY A 33 -3.99 -4.26 8.39
C GLY A 33 -4.87 -3.60 7.31
N ILE A 34 -4.34 -3.36 6.10
CA ILE A 34 -5.14 -2.87 4.96
C ILE A 34 -6.31 -3.80 4.66
N MET A 35 -6.06 -5.10 4.57
CA MET A 35 -7.11 -6.08 4.28
C MET A 35 -8.14 -6.12 5.39
N ASP A 36 -7.72 -6.03 6.65
CA ASP A 36 -8.60 -6.02 7.81
C ASP A 36 -9.51 -4.79 7.83
N VAL A 37 -8.97 -3.58 7.65
CA VAL A 37 -9.81 -2.36 7.57
C VAL A 37 -10.72 -2.35 6.35
N CYS A 38 -10.28 -2.89 5.21
CA CYS A 38 -11.13 -3.02 4.03
C CYS A 38 -12.31 -3.98 4.27
N ARG A 39 -12.11 -5.06 5.02
CA ARG A 39 -13.19 -5.99 5.39
C ARG A 39 -14.22 -5.34 6.31
N LEU A 40 -13.79 -4.43 7.21
CA LEU A 40 -14.69 -3.71 8.14
C LEU A 40 -15.72 -2.79 7.45
N ASN A 41 -15.46 -2.32 6.23
CA ASN A 41 -16.31 -1.34 5.50
C ASN A 41 -16.42 0.04 6.13
N ASP A 42 -15.51 0.38 7.02
CA ASP A 42 -15.59 1.60 7.79
C ASP A 42 -14.63 2.61 7.17
N TYR A 43 -15.17 3.56 6.41
CA TYR A 43 -14.35 4.51 5.66
C TYR A 43 -13.54 5.42 6.59
N GLU A 44 -14.11 5.80 7.74
CA GLU A 44 -13.39 6.61 8.74
C GLU A 44 -12.19 5.85 9.28
N LYS A 45 -12.37 4.57 9.66
CA LYS A 45 -11.25 3.72 10.11
C LYS A 45 -10.23 3.46 9.01
N LEU A 46 -10.67 3.31 7.77
CA LEU A 46 -9.76 3.20 6.63
C LEU A 46 -8.90 4.45 6.50
N THR A 47 -9.51 5.64 6.53
CA THR A 47 -8.76 6.90 6.44
C THR A 47 -7.80 7.08 7.61
N GLU A 48 -8.22 6.81 8.84
CA GLU A 48 -7.34 6.87 10.01
C GLU A 48 -6.17 5.89 9.92
N PHE A 49 -6.39 4.69 9.38
CA PHE A 49 -5.34 3.70 9.19
C PHE A 49 -4.34 4.15 8.13
N VAL A 50 -4.82 4.65 6.98
CA VAL A 50 -3.97 5.18 5.92
C VAL A 50 -3.18 6.40 6.39
N ASP A 51 -3.80 7.31 7.15
CA ASP A 51 -3.11 8.47 7.72
C ASP A 51 -1.95 8.06 8.63
N LYS A 52 -2.14 7.05 9.48
CA LYS A 52 -1.08 6.50 10.33
C LYS A 52 0.02 5.84 9.51
N LEU A 53 -0.35 5.04 8.51
CA LEU A 53 0.61 4.38 7.61
C LEU A 53 1.49 5.42 6.90
N MET A 54 0.91 6.54 6.46
CA MET A 54 1.65 7.62 5.81
C MET A 54 2.58 8.37 6.78
N GLN A 55 2.18 8.52 8.05
CA GLN A 55 3.01 9.14 9.10
C GLN A 55 4.25 8.30 9.44
N ASP A 56 4.13 6.98 9.38
CA ASP A 56 5.26 6.07 9.61
C ASP A 56 6.28 6.06 8.46
N GLY A 57 5.95 6.65 7.32
CA GLY A 57 6.91 6.92 6.23
C GLY A 57 7.33 5.68 5.43
N TYR A 58 6.54 4.59 5.46
CA TYR A 58 6.82 3.40 4.67
C TYR A 58 6.71 3.65 3.16
N CYS A 59 7.49 2.91 2.37
CA CYS A 59 7.41 2.95 0.92
C CYS A 59 6.08 2.35 0.42
N ILE A 60 5.21 3.19 -0.14
CA ILE A 60 3.89 2.75 -0.63
C ILE A 60 4.00 1.78 -1.81
N THR A 61 5.02 1.93 -2.67
CA THR A 61 5.27 0.96 -3.75
C THR A 61 5.57 -0.43 -3.19
N GLN A 62 6.40 -0.52 -2.15
CA GLN A 62 6.71 -1.78 -1.47
C GLN A 62 5.48 -2.38 -0.78
N LEU A 63 4.71 -1.56 -0.09
CA LEU A 63 3.44 -1.96 0.52
C LEU A 63 2.49 -2.58 -0.51
N VAL A 64 2.36 -1.95 -1.68
CA VAL A 64 1.47 -2.42 -2.76
C VAL A 64 1.95 -3.74 -3.36
N GLU A 65 3.26 -3.93 -3.50
CA GLU A 65 3.86 -5.21 -3.95
C GLU A 65 3.57 -6.35 -2.96
N GLN A 66 3.75 -6.12 -1.66
CA GLN A 66 3.42 -7.12 -0.63
C GLN A 66 1.91 -7.37 -0.53
N LEU A 67 1.11 -6.32 -0.67
CA LEU A 67 -0.35 -6.43 -0.68
C LEU A 67 -0.83 -7.28 -1.87
N HIS A 68 -0.19 -7.17 -3.03
CA HIS A 68 -0.46 -8.04 -4.18
C HIS A 68 -0.25 -9.52 -3.83
N GLU A 69 0.84 -9.88 -3.15
CA GLU A 69 1.07 -11.26 -2.71
C GLU A 69 -0.05 -11.74 -1.77
N VAL A 70 -0.41 -10.92 -0.77
CA VAL A 70 -1.50 -11.24 0.17
C VAL A 70 -2.81 -11.48 -0.57
N ILE A 71 -3.17 -10.64 -1.55
CA ILE A 71 -4.42 -10.78 -2.32
C ILE A 71 -4.41 -12.04 -3.19
N VAL A 72 -3.30 -12.31 -3.89
CA VAL A 72 -3.19 -13.47 -4.79
C VAL A 72 -3.31 -14.77 -4.00
N PHE A 73 -2.67 -14.84 -2.84
CA PHE A 73 -2.67 -16.04 -2.00
C PHE A 73 -3.84 -16.10 -1.00
N ASP A 74 -4.72 -15.08 -0.93
CA ASP A 74 -5.89 -15.10 -0.04
C ASP A 74 -6.88 -16.19 -0.49
N PRO A 75 -7.14 -17.23 0.32
CA PRO A 75 -8.10 -18.29 -0.02
C PRO A 75 -9.56 -17.84 0.12
N THR A 76 -9.83 -16.70 0.75
CA THR A 76 -11.18 -16.17 0.98
C THR A 76 -11.73 -15.41 -0.22
N LEU A 77 -10.88 -15.04 -1.18
CA LEU A 77 -11.24 -14.31 -2.39
C LEU A 77 -11.43 -15.26 -3.58
N THR A 78 -12.48 -15.02 -4.36
CA THR A 78 -12.67 -15.71 -5.65
C THR A 78 -11.73 -15.17 -6.73
N ASP A 79 -11.45 -15.96 -7.76
CA ASP A 79 -10.60 -15.52 -8.89
C ASP A 79 -11.11 -14.24 -9.55
N LYS A 80 -12.44 -14.06 -9.62
CA LYS A 80 -13.05 -12.84 -10.14
C LYS A 80 -12.74 -11.62 -9.27
N GLN A 81 -12.85 -11.77 -7.95
CA GLN A 81 -12.54 -10.69 -7.00
C GLN A 81 -11.05 -10.34 -7.05
N LYS A 82 -10.18 -11.36 -7.09
CA LYS A 82 -8.73 -11.18 -7.26
C LYS A 82 -8.40 -10.43 -8.55
N ALA A 83 -9.00 -10.82 -9.68
CA ALA A 83 -8.76 -10.17 -10.96
C ALA A 83 -9.13 -8.68 -10.93
N VAL A 84 -10.29 -8.32 -10.38
CA VAL A 84 -10.74 -6.92 -10.25
C VAL A 84 -9.77 -6.11 -9.37
N ILE A 85 -9.34 -6.69 -8.25
CA ILE A 85 -8.41 -6.01 -7.34
C ILE A 85 -7.04 -5.84 -8.01
N CYS A 86 -6.48 -6.89 -8.61
CA CYS A 86 -5.16 -6.85 -9.24
C CYS A 86 -5.10 -5.88 -10.43
N ASP A 87 -6.17 -5.78 -11.23
CA ASP A 87 -6.27 -4.81 -12.32
C ASP A 87 -6.20 -3.37 -11.78
N LYS A 88 -6.97 -3.07 -10.73
CA LYS A 88 -6.92 -1.77 -10.06
C LYS A 88 -5.55 -1.51 -9.44
N LEU A 89 -4.97 -2.51 -8.78
CA LEU A 89 -3.67 -2.43 -8.13
C LEU A 89 -2.58 -2.04 -9.14
N ALA A 90 -2.57 -2.66 -10.32
CA ALA A 90 -1.62 -2.33 -11.39
C ALA A 90 -1.73 -0.87 -11.84
N VAL A 91 -2.96 -0.38 -12.08
CA VAL A 91 -3.20 1.00 -12.51
C VAL A 91 -2.82 2.00 -11.41
N SER A 92 -3.21 1.74 -10.16
CA SER A 92 -2.88 2.60 -9.03
C SER A 92 -1.37 2.64 -8.77
N ASN A 93 -0.69 1.48 -8.79
CA ASN A 93 0.75 1.38 -8.60
C ASN A 93 1.51 2.18 -9.67
N PHE A 94 1.15 2.01 -10.95
CA PHE A 94 1.75 2.76 -12.04
C PHE A 94 1.60 4.27 -11.83
N ARG A 95 0.40 4.75 -11.50
CA ARG A 95 0.13 6.18 -11.26
C ARG A 95 0.92 6.74 -10.07
N MET A 96 1.07 5.97 -9.00
CA MET A 96 1.87 6.38 -7.83
C MET A 96 3.36 6.50 -8.17
N GLN A 97 3.87 5.60 -9.03
CA GLN A 97 5.24 5.66 -9.52
C GLN A 97 5.48 6.81 -10.50
N ASP A 98 4.47 7.17 -11.30
CA ASP A 98 4.48 8.30 -12.25
C ASP A 98 4.25 9.67 -11.56
N GLY A 99 4.55 9.78 -10.26
CA GLY A 99 4.44 11.03 -9.51
C GLY A 99 3.03 11.39 -9.03
N GLY A 100 2.07 10.46 -9.13
CA GLY A 100 0.73 10.61 -8.56
C GLY A 100 0.73 10.69 -7.03
N ASN A 101 -0.32 11.29 -6.47
CA ASN A 101 -0.48 11.40 -5.03
C ASN A 101 -0.72 10.00 -4.40
N GLU A 102 0.24 9.53 -3.62
CA GLU A 102 0.25 8.20 -3.00
C GLU A 102 -0.92 7.99 -2.03
N TYR A 103 -1.26 8.99 -1.23
CA TYR A 103 -2.39 8.94 -0.29
C TYR A 103 -3.72 8.72 -1.03
N ILE A 104 -3.99 9.54 -2.05
CA ILE A 104 -5.22 9.42 -2.85
C ILE A 104 -5.24 8.10 -3.62
N GLY A 105 -4.11 7.70 -4.21
CA GLY A 105 -4.00 6.44 -4.93
C GLY A 105 -4.26 5.23 -4.04
N LEU A 106 -3.78 5.26 -2.79
CA LEU A 106 -3.94 4.15 -1.84
C LEU A 106 -5.39 4.06 -1.35
N LEU A 107 -6.03 5.19 -1.05
CA LEU A 107 -7.45 5.22 -0.71
C LEU A 107 -8.34 4.70 -1.86
N ASP A 108 -8.06 5.09 -3.10
CA ASP A 108 -8.78 4.62 -4.29
C ASP A 108 -8.62 3.11 -4.50
N LEU A 109 -7.41 2.57 -4.25
CA LEU A 109 -7.16 1.12 -4.24
C LEU A 109 -7.98 0.42 -3.15
N CYS A 110 -7.91 0.91 -1.91
CA CYS A 110 -8.65 0.35 -0.78
C CYS A 110 -10.16 0.37 -1.01
N CYS A 111 -10.71 1.46 -1.57
CA CYS A 111 -12.13 1.54 -1.93
C CYS A 111 -12.53 0.49 -2.98
N THR A 112 -11.63 0.17 -3.91
CA THR A 112 -11.86 -0.89 -4.90
C THR A 112 -11.81 -2.27 -4.27
N ILE A 113 -10.88 -2.51 -3.33
CA ILE A 113 -10.83 -3.74 -2.54
C ILE A 113 -12.13 -3.94 -1.76
N ILE A 114 -12.60 -2.92 -1.04
CA ILE A 114 -13.87 -2.91 -0.29
C ILE A 114 -15.06 -3.29 -1.18
N LYS A 115 -15.10 -2.78 -2.41
CA LYS A 115 -16.16 -3.11 -3.38
C LYS A 115 -16.02 -4.53 -3.91
N ALA A 116 -14.80 -4.94 -4.28
CA ALA A 116 -14.52 -6.25 -4.84
C ALA A 116 -14.80 -7.39 -3.87
N ILE A 117 -14.44 -7.25 -2.58
CA ILE A 117 -14.75 -8.24 -1.53
C ILE A 117 -16.26 -8.52 -1.41
N ARG A 118 -17.12 -7.57 -1.82
CA ARG A 118 -18.58 -7.66 -1.76
C ARG A 118 -19.25 -8.10 -3.06
N MET A 119 -18.49 -8.31 -4.13
CA MET A 119 -19.02 -8.80 -5.42
C MET A 119 -19.31 -10.29 -5.34
#